data_AF-A0A974BKC9-F1
#
_entry.id   AF-A0A974BKC9-F1
#
_cell.length_a   1.000
_cell.length_b   1.000
_cell.length_c   1.000
_cell.angle_alpha   90.00
_cell.angle_beta   90.00
_cell.angle_gamma   90.00
#
_symmetry.space_group_name_H-M   'P 1'
#
loop_
_entity.id
_entity.type
_entity.pdbx_description
1 polymer ?
#
loop_
_entity_poly.entity_id
_entity_poly.type
_entity_poly.pdbx_seq_one_letter_code
_entity_poly.pdbx_strand_id
1 'polypeptide(L)' 'MSYSVVDKNYCKGCLRCISVCPKECLGLSGRTNDGGYDYVEFKEGSPCIGCALCYMVCPDVAITVHKEK' A
#
# COMPACT_ATOMS: atom_id res chain seq x y z
N MET A 1 -1.84 7.42 -16.09
CA MET A 1 -1.15 7.73 -14.82
C MET A 1 -0.82 6.44 -14.10
N SER A 2 0.38 6.35 -13.49
CA SER A 2 0.80 5.16 -12.75
C SER A 2 0.36 5.27 -11.29
N TYR A 3 -0.16 4.18 -10.72
CA TYR A 3 -0.60 4.13 -9.33
C TYR A 3 -0.30 2.76 -8.70
N SER A 4 -0.54 2.62 -7.41
CA SER A 4 -0.33 1.35 -6.71
C SER A 4 -1.55 1.03 -5.84
N VAL A 5 -1.78 -0.26 -5.59
CA VAL A 5 -2.91 -0.78 -4.81
C VAL A 5 -2.38 -1.76 -3.77
N VAL A 6 -2.94 -1.73 -2.57
CA VAL A 6 -2.67 -2.74 -1.53
C VAL A 6 -3.75 -3.81 -1.58
N ASP A 7 -3.36 -5.07 -1.65
CA ASP A 7 -4.25 -6.20 -1.43
C ASP A 7 -4.34 -6.49 0.08
N LYS A 8 -5.53 -6.25 0.64
CA LYS A 8 -5.80 -6.46 2.06
C LYS A 8 -5.65 -7.91 2.51
N ASN A 9 -5.77 -8.89 1.61
CA ASN A 9 -5.67 -10.32 1.98
C ASN A 9 -4.24 -10.74 2.31
N TYR A 10 -3.26 -10.04 1.73
CA TYR A 10 -1.83 -10.31 1.95
C TYR A 10 -1.17 -9.31 2.90
N CYS A 11 -1.75 -8.12 3.06
CA CYS A 11 -1.18 -7.09 3.91
C CYS A 11 -1.29 -7.44 5.41
N LYS A 12 -0.15 -7.49 6.10
CA LYS A 12 -0.09 -7.76 7.56
C LYS A 12 0.12 -6.52 8.43
N GLY A 13 -0.07 -5.31 7.87
CA GLY A 13 0.01 -4.08 8.66
C GLY A 13 1.41 -3.70 9.15
N CYS A 14 2.51 -4.18 8.53
CA CYS A 14 3.87 -3.96 9.03
C CYS A 14 4.45 -2.53 8.85
N LEU A 15 3.67 -1.60 8.29
CA LEU A 15 3.96 -0.16 8.14
C LEU A 15 5.18 0.24 7.27
N ARG A 16 5.99 -0.70 6.77
CA ARG A 16 7.18 -0.40 5.94
C ARG A 16 6.85 0.44 4.70
N CYS A 17 5.73 0.16 4.04
CA CYS A 17 5.32 0.91 2.86
C CYS A 17 4.93 2.36 3.16
N ILE A 18 4.46 2.65 4.38
CA ILE A 18 4.12 4.02 4.82
C ILE A 18 5.39 4.85 4.96
N SER A 19 6.44 4.30 5.60
CA SER A 19 7.68 5.04 5.87
C SER A 19 8.47 5.41 4.61
N VAL A 20 8.27 4.71 3.49
CA VAL A 20 9.00 4.95 2.23
C VAL A 20 8.17 5.68 1.18
N CYS A 21 6.90 5.99 1.44
CA CYS A 21 6.06 6.66 0.45
C CYS A 21 6.39 8.16 0.38
N PRO A 22 7.01 8.67 -0.70
CA PRO A 22 7.44 10.07 -0.78
C PRO A 22 6.27 11.06 -0.91
N LYS A 23 5.06 10.54 -1.13
CA LYS A 23 3.81 11.30 -1.25
C LYS A 23 2.85 11.03 -0.09
N GLU A 24 3.30 10.27 0.92
CA GLU A 24 2.56 9.95 2.14
C GLU A 24 1.14 9.42 1.86
N CYS A 25 0.99 8.63 0.79
CA CYS A 25 -0.31 8.18 0.29
C CYS A 25 -0.95 7.06 1.13
N LEU A 26 -0.19 6.41 2.02
CA LEU A 26 -0.60 5.20 2.73
C LEU A 26 -0.88 5.48 4.21
N GLY A 27 -1.78 4.70 4.82
CA GLY A 27 -2.08 4.73 6.25
C GLY A 27 -2.69 3.40 6.72
N LEU A 28 -2.80 3.21 8.04
CA LEU A 28 -3.58 2.10 8.58
C LEU A 28 -5.06 2.30 8.26
N SER A 29 -5.73 1.21 7.90
CA SER A 29 -7.15 1.23 7.53
C SER A 29 -8.08 1.38 8.74
N GLY A 30 -7.60 1.06 9.94
CA GLY A 30 -8.43 0.96 11.14
C GLY A 30 -9.43 -0.21 11.09
N ARG A 31 -9.24 -1.15 10.16
CA ARG A 31 -10.11 -2.30 9.90
C ARG A 31 -9.30 -3.58 9.88
N THR A 32 -9.87 -4.64 10.43
CA THR A 32 -9.24 -5.96 10.45
C THR A 32 -9.58 -6.73 9.18
N ASN A 33 -8.58 -7.34 8.52
CA ASN A 33 -8.79 -8.32 7.44
C ASN A 33 -9.08 -9.73 7.98
N ASP A 34 -9.37 -10.68 7.08
CA ASP A 34 -9.68 -12.08 7.45
C ASP A 34 -8.50 -12.79 8.15
N GLY A 35 -7.28 -12.26 8.01
CA GLY A 35 -6.08 -12.74 8.70
C GLY A 35 -5.87 -12.16 10.10
N GLY A 36 -6.74 -11.26 10.57
CA GLY A 36 -6.62 -10.64 11.89
C GLY A 36 -5.71 -9.41 11.96
N TYR A 37 -5.32 -8.83 10.82
CA TYR A 37 -4.42 -7.68 10.77
C TYR A 37 -5.16 -6.37 10.45
N ASP A 38 -4.78 -5.28 11.11
CA ASP A 38 -5.08 -3.93 10.62
C ASP A 38 -4.19 -3.64 9.41
N TYR A 39 -4.77 -3.73 8.23
CA TYR A 39 -4.05 -3.63 6.98
C TYR A 39 -3.78 -2.17 6.61
N VAL A 40 -2.81 -1.97 5.72
CA VAL A 40 -2.51 -0.65 5.15
C VAL A 40 -3.40 -0.41 3.94
N GLU A 41 -3.89 0.81 3.78
CA GLU A 41 -4.64 1.25 2.61
C GLU A 41 -4.13 2.60 2.08
N PHE A 42 -4.52 2.91 0.84
CA PHE A 42 -4.29 4.23 0.26
C PHE A 42 -5.34 5.20 0.79
N LYS A 43 -4.89 6.39 1.21
CA LYS A 43 -5.76 7.50 1.58
C LYS A 43 -6.59 7.92 0.37
N GLU A 44 -7.84 8.27 0.61
CA GLU A 44 -8.76 8.77 -0.41
C GLU A 44 -8.16 10.01 -1.11
N GLY A 45 -8.24 10.05 -2.44
CA GLY A 45 -7.69 11.15 -3.24
C GLY A 45 -6.16 11.28 -3.22
N SER A 46 -5.43 10.27 -2.72
CA SER A 46 -3.97 10.37 -2.59
C SER A 46 -3.26 10.53 -3.95
N PRO A 47 -2.25 11.41 -4.06
CA PRO A 47 -1.55 11.70 -5.32
C PRO A 47 -0.45 10.66 -5.59
N CYS A 48 -0.82 9.37 -5.66
CA CYS A 48 0.12 8.29 -5.95
C CYS A 48 0.74 8.49 -7.34
N ILE A 49 2.06 8.44 -7.41
CA ILE A 49 2.83 8.60 -8.65
C ILE A 49 3.36 7.26 -9.22
N GLY A 50 3.00 6.13 -8.61
CA GLY A 50 3.43 4.80 -9.06
C GLY A 50 4.95 4.56 -9.01
N CYS A 51 5.67 5.16 -8.06
CA CYS A 51 7.15 5.04 -7.94
C CYS A 51 7.66 3.66 -7.50
N ALA A 52 6.77 2.73 -7.12
CA ALA A 52 7.07 1.36 -6.71
C ALA A 52 7.93 1.19 -5.43
N LEU A 53 8.28 2.24 -4.68
CA LEU A 53 9.03 2.08 -3.42
C LEU A 53 8.28 1.21 -2.40
N CYS A 54 6.97 1.41 -2.27
CA CYS A 54 6.12 0.61 -1.39
C CYS A 54 6.12 -0.88 -1.77
N TYR A 55 6.14 -1.18 -3.07
CA TYR A 55 6.26 -2.54 -3.60
C TYR A 55 7.59 -3.19 -3.19
N MET A 56 8.70 -2.48 -3.38
CA MET A 56 10.04 -3.01 -3.12
C MET A 56 10.28 -3.37 -1.65
N VAL A 57 9.64 -2.67 -0.71
CA VAL A 57 9.81 -2.90 0.74
C VAL A 57 8.75 -3.82 1.35
N CYS A 58 7.75 -4.25 0.58
CA CYS A 58 6.68 -5.09 1.09
C CYS A 58 7.17 -6.54 1.25
N PRO A 59 7.26 -7.09 2.47
CA PRO A 59 7.76 -8.45 2.68
C PRO A 59 6.77 -9.53 2.23
N ASP A 60 5.48 -9.19 2.19
CA ASP A 60 4.38 -10.11 1.89
C ASP A 60 3.86 -9.97 0.44
N VAL A 61 4.51 -9.16 -0.39
CA VAL A 61 4.13 -8.92 -1.80
C VAL A 61 2.67 -8.46 -1.93
N ALA A 62 2.17 -7.71 -0.95
CA ALA A 62 0.78 -7.27 -0.86
C ALA A 62 0.46 -6.03 -1.72
N ILE A 63 1.38 -5.57 -2.57
CA ILE A 63 1.21 -4.33 -3.33
C ILE A 63 1.34 -4.64 -4.81
N THR A 64 0.48 -4.06 -5.64
CA THR A 64 0.57 -4.11 -7.10
C THR A 64 0.78 -2.70 -7.65
N VAL A 65 1.68 -2.55 -8.63
CA VAL A 65 1.95 -1.28 -9.31
C VAL A 65 1.35 -1.33 -10.71
N HIS A 66 0.44 -0.41 -11.00
CA HIS A 66 -0.21 -0.28 -12.30
C HIS A 66 0.48 0.85 -13.09
N LYS A 67 0.82 0.57 -14.34
CA LYS A 67 1.29 1.55 -15.32
C LYS A 67 0.28 1.59 -16.47
N GLU A 68 -0.27 2.77 -16.74
CA GLU A 68 -0.96 3.00 -18.01
C GLU A 68 0.10 3.09 -19.13
N LYS A 69 -0.22 2.50 -20.29
CA LYS A 69 0.62 2.52 -21.49
C LYS A 69 0.48 3.84 -22.23
#